data_AF-X8AGS5-F1
#
_entry.id   AF-X8AGS5-F1
#
_cell.length_a   1.000
_cell.length_b   1.000
_cell.length_c   1.000
_cell.angle_alpha   90.00
_cell.angle_beta   90.00
_cell.angle_gamma   90.00
#
_symmetry.space_group_name_H-M   'P 1'
#
loop_
_entity.id
_entity.type
_entity.pdbx_description
1 polymer ?
#
loop_
_entity_poly.entity_id
_entity_poly.type
_entity_poly.pdbx_seq_one_letter_code
_entity_poly.pdbx_strand_id
1 'polypeptide(L)'
;MLIQQRDRLDAPGDNPANWTLAAGSAADPNTMADLLFAWRACRAVKSNAIVIAADGATIGVGMGQVNRVDAARLAVERGGERVRGAVAASDAFFPFPDGLETLAAAGLPRSCIPVARYATTR
;
A
#
# COMPACT_ATOMS: atom_id res chain seq x y z
N MET A 1 13.92 27.59 6.98
CA MET A 1 13.78 26.30 7.69
C MET A 1 12.31 25.94 7.69
N LEU A 2 11.97 24.70 7.31
CA LEU A 2 10.60 24.19 7.42
C LEU A 2 10.47 23.37 8.71
N ILE A 3 9.40 23.58 9.47
CA ILE A 3 9.07 22.83 10.68
C ILE A 3 7.68 22.23 10.48
N GLN A 4 7.54 20.93 10.74
CA GLN A 4 6.27 20.22 10.62
C GLN A 4 6.08 19.26 11.79
N GLN A 5 4.82 18.92 12.08
CA GLN A 5 4.50 17.86 13.02
C GLN A 5 5.04 16.53 12.48
N ARG A 6 5.60 15.71 13.37
CA ARG A 6 6.03 14.36 12.99
C ARG A 6 4.78 13.53 12.67
N ASP A 7 4.79 12.85 11.54
CA ASP A 7 3.80 11.81 11.25
C ASP A 7 3.95 10.67 12.27
N ARG A 8 2.86 10.39 13.01
CA ARG A 8 2.79 9.36 14.05
C ARG A 8 1.89 8.18 13.68
N LEU A 9 1.31 8.14 12.47
CA LEU A 9 0.27 7.17 12.08
C LEU A 9 -0.93 7.18 13.04
N ASP A 10 -1.38 8.38 13.42
CA ASP A 10 -2.50 8.63 14.33
C ASP A 10 -3.64 9.41 13.66
N ALA A 11 -3.64 9.50 12.33
CA ALA A 11 -4.76 10.07 11.60
C ALA A 11 -5.98 9.14 11.67
N PRO A 12 -7.21 9.66 11.55
CA PRO A 12 -8.41 8.82 11.51
C PRO A 12 -8.34 7.72 10.44
N GLY A 13 -7.73 8.00 9.29
CA GLY A 13 -7.54 7.04 8.20
C GLY A 13 -6.50 5.94 8.46
N ASP A 14 -5.69 6.05 9.53
CA ASP A 14 -4.75 4.99 9.94
C ASP A 14 -5.42 3.86 10.71
N ASN A 15 -6.62 4.10 11.24
CA ASN A 15 -7.41 3.06 11.89
C ASN A 15 -8.18 2.25 10.83
N PRO A 16 -7.96 0.92 10.71
CA PRO A 16 -8.65 0.08 9.74
C PRO A 16 -10.17 0.06 9.91
N ALA A 17 -10.69 0.38 11.11
CA ALA A 17 -12.13 0.54 11.34
C ALA A 17 -12.75 1.69 10.52
N ASN A 18 -11.94 2.65 10.09
CA ASN A 18 -12.36 3.79 9.27
C ASN A 18 -12.08 3.58 7.78
N TRP A 19 -11.59 2.40 7.38
CA TRP A 19 -11.34 2.09 5.97
C TRP A 19 -12.66 1.79 5.25
N THR A 20 -12.70 2.16 3.97
CA THR A 20 -13.84 1.88 3.10
C THR A 20 -13.47 0.76 2.14
N LEU A 21 -14.22 -0.35 2.17
CA LEU A 21 -14.11 -1.40 1.17
C LEU A 21 -14.68 -0.90 -0.15
N ALA A 22 -13.81 -0.52 -1.08
CA ALA A 22 -14.23 0.00 -2.38
C ALA A 22 -14.58 -1.12 -3.39
N ALA A 23 -13.93 -2.28 -3.29
CA ALA A 23 -14.12 -3.39 -4.23
C ALA A 23 -13.71 -4.74 -3.62
N GLY A 24 -14.32 -5.82 -4.12
CA GLY A 24 -14.03 -7.20 -3.73
C GLY A 24 -14.69 -7.62 -2.43
N SER A 25 -14.30 -8.79 -1.91
CA SER A 25 -14.77 -9.30 -0.62
C SER A 25 -14.02 -8.65 0.54
N ALA A 26 -14.66 -8.63 1.71
CA ALA A 26 -13.99 -8.23 2.94
C ALA A 26 -12.76 -9.12 3.21
N ALA A 27 -11.68 -8.50 3.71
CA ALA A 27 -10.50 -9.22 4.12
C ALA A 27 -10.79 -10.07 5.37
N ASP A 28 -10.31 -11.30 5.37
CA ASP A 28 -10.27 -12.12 6.58
C ASP A 28 -9.26 -11.54 7.60
N PRO A 29 -9.26 -12.00 8.87
CA PRO A 29 -8.40 -11.44 9.91
C PRO A 29 -6.90 -11.46 9.59
N ASN A 30 -6.40 -12.48 8.89
CA ASN A 30 -4.97 -12.57 8.55
C ASN A 30 -4.62 -11.58 7.45
N THR A 31 -5.43 -11.53 6.39
CA THR A 31 -5.30 -10.53 5.33
C THR A 31 -5.39 -9.11 5.91
N MET A 32 -6.32 -8.85 6.83
CA MET A 32 -6.44 -7.55 7.50
C MET A 32 -5.18 -7.17 8.30
N ALA A 33 -4.58 -8.13 9.01
CA ALA A 33 -3.33 -7.90 9.74
C ALA A 33 -2.18 -7.53 8.78
N ASP A 34 -2.07 -8.23 7.65
CA ASP A 34 -1.08 -7.94 6.62
C ASP A 34 -1.31 -6.58 5.95
N LEU A 35 -2.57 -6.21 5.68
CA LEU A 35 -2.91 -4.90 5.12
C LEU A 35 -2.49 -3.78 6.08
N LEU A 36 -2.76 -3.94 7.37
CA LEU A 36 -2.35 -2.98 8.40
C LEU A 36 -0.82 -2.89 8.52
N PHE A 37 -0.14 -4.04 8.44
CA PHE A 37 1.32 -4.08 8.41
C PHE A 37 1.88 -3.33 7.20
N ALA A 38 1.41 -3.66 5.99
CA ALA A 38 1.84 -3.02 4.75
C ALA A 38 1.58 -1.50 4.77
N TRP A 39 0.40 -1.09 5.26
CA TRP A 39 0.02 0.31 5.42
C TRP A 39 1.01 1.09 6.29
N ARG A 40 1.30 0.59 7.49
CA ARG A 40 2.22 1.25 8.43
C ARG A 40 3.66 1.23 7.93
N ALA A 41 4.07 0.15 7.28
CA ALA A 41 5.40 0.02 6.69
C ALA A 41 5.61 1.02 5.53
N CYS A 42 4.57 1.27 4.72
CA CYS A 42 4.64 2.15 3.56
C CYS A 42 5.08 3.58 3.92
N ARG A 43 4.70 4.09 5.10
CA ARG A 43 5.16 5.40 5.60
C ARG A 43 6.68 5.53 5.71
N ALA A 44 7.38 4.45 6.03
CA ALA A 44 8.85 4.48 6.15
C ALA A 44 9.56 4.55 4.80
N VAL A 45 8.86 4.20 3.72
CA VAL A 45 9.38 4.15 2.36
C VAL A 45 9.24 5.52 1.70
N LYS A 46 10.28 5.99 1.01
CA LYS A 46 10.24 7.28 0.32
C LYS A 46 9.30 7.23 -0.88
N SER A 47 8.45 8.26 -1.00
CA SER A 47 7.46 8.39 -2.06
C SER A 47 8.10 8.47 -3.46
N ASN A 48 7.44 8.00 -4.52
CA ASN A 48 6.20 7.19 -4.49
C ASN A 48 6.51 5.77 -4.00
N ALA A 49 5.70 5.28 -3.05
CA ALA A 49 5.96 4.01 -2.38
C ALA A 49 4.83 3.00 -2.58
N ILE A 50 5.24 1.77 -2.91
CA ILE A 50 4.38 0.57 -2.93
C ILE A 50 5.07 -0.50 -2.09
N VAL A 51 4.39 -0.98 -1.06
CA VAL A 51 4.86 -2.09 -0.21
C VAL A 51 3.96 -3.28 -0.45
N ILE A 52 4.54 -4.42 -0.81
CA ILE A 52 3.88 -5.71 -0.90
C ILE A 52 4.30 -6.53 0.33
N ALA A 53 3.32 -7.10 1.04
CA ALA A 53 3.54 -7.87 2.25
C ALA A 53 2.72 -9.17 2.26
N ALA A 54 3.23 -10.15 3.00
CA ALA A 54 2.54 -11.39 3.33
C ALA A 54 3.12 -11.92 4.64
N ASP A 55 2.28 -12.55 5.47
CA ASP A 55 2.67 -13.17 6.75
C ASP A 55 3.46 -12.22 7.68
N GLY A 56 3.03 -10.96 7.74
CA GLY A 56 3.65 -9.92 8.57
C GLY A 56 5.03 -9.45 8.11
N ALA A 57 5.45 -9.77 6.88
CA ALA A 57 6.75 -9.39 6.34
C ALA A 57 6.63 -8.70 4.97
N THR A 58 7.52 -7.73 4.70
CA THR A 58 7.61 -7.11 3.36
C THR A 58 8.29 -8.08 2.40
N ILE A 59 7.61 -8.44 1.32
CA ILE A 59 8.16 -9.32 0.28
C ILE A 59 8.70 -8.54 -0.91
N GLY A 60 8.13 -7.36 -1.21
CA GLY A 60 8.53 -6.50 -2.32
C GLY A 60 8.29 -5.03 -1.97
N VAL A 61 9.25 -4.16 -2.28
CA VAL A 61 9.15 -2.72 -1.98
C VAL A 61 9.60 -1.91 -3.19
N GLY A 62 8.69 -1.12 -3.73
CA GLY A 62 8.97 -0.08 -4.73
C GLY A 62 9.10 1.26 -4.03
N MET A 63 10.26 1.92 -4.15
CA MET A 63 10.59 3.12 -3.39
C MET A 63 11.22 4.20 -4.25
N GLY A 64 10.94 5.46 -3.91
CA GLY A 64 11.64 6.64 -4.45
C GLY A 64 11.42 6.87 -5.94
N GLN A 65 10.34 6.34 -6.51
CA GLN A 65 10.05 6.50 -7.93
C GLN A 65 9.31 7.81 -8.19
N VAL A 66 9.62 8.44 -9.31
CA VAL A 66 8.94 9.66 -9.76
C VAL A 66 7.50 9.36 -10.19
N ASN A 67 7.25 8.16 -10.72
CA ASN A 67 5.93 7.67 -11.10
C ASN A 67 5.51 6.45 -10.26
N ARG A 68 4.23 6.40 -9.88
CA ARG A 68 3.66 5.33 -9.03
C ARG A 68 3.58 3.99 -9.75
N VAL A 69 3.34 3.97 -11.07
CA VAL A 69 3.35 2.71 -11.83
C VAL A 69 4.73 2.04 -11.80
N ASP A 70 5.81 2.82 -11.82
CA ASP A 70 7.17 2.27 -11.72
C ASP A 70 7.47 1.76 -10.31
N ALA A 71 6.93 2.41 -9.27
CA ALA A 71 6.97 1.86 -7.91
C ALA A 71 6.24 0.52 -7.82
N ALA A 72 5.06 0.40 -8.45
CA ALA A 72 4.30 -0.85 -8.48
C ALA A 72 5.08 -1.96 -9.21
N ARG A 73 5.64 -1.66 -10.40
CA ARG A 73 6.48 -2.61 -11.16
C ARG A 73 7.69 -3.07 -10.36
N LEU A 74 8.41 -2.14 -9.74
CA LEU A 74 9.59 -2.44 -8.93
C LEU A 74 9.26 -3.29 -7.70
N ALA A 75 8.12 -3.04 -7.05
CA ALA A 75 7.66 -3.82 -5.92
C ALA A 75 7.34 -5.28 -6.34
N VAL A 76 6.64 -5.45 -7.47
CA VAL A 76 6.32 -6.75 -8.06
C VAL A 76 7.60 -7.50 -8.44
N GLU A 77 8.52 -6.85 -9.15
CA GLU A 77 9.79 -7.44 -9.58
C GLU A 77 10.62 -7.94 -8.40
N ARG A 78 10.74 -7.12 -7.33
CA ARG A 78 11.47 -7.50 -6.12
C ARG A 78 10.79 -8.59 -5.30
N GLY A 79 9.46 -8.64 -5.33
CA GLY A 79 8.69 -9.69 -4.66
C GLY A 79 8.81 -11.04 -5.37
N GLY A 80 8.88 -11.03 -6.70
CA GLY A 80 8.97 -12.24 -7.52
C GLY A 80 7.75 -13.13 -7.35
N GLU A 81 7.96 -14.44 -7.23
CA GLU A 81 6.87 -15.43 -7.12
C GLU A 81 6.04 -15.28 -5.84
N ARG A 82 6.60 -14.68 -4.79
CA ARG A 82 5.94 -14.47 -3.49
C ARG A 82 4.78 -13.47 -3.57
N VAL A 83 4.71 -12.70 -4.64
CA VAL A 83 3.73 -11.62 -4.85
C VAL A 83 2.30 -12.16 -5.00
N ARG A 84 2.15 -13.39 -5.50
CA ARG A 84 0.84 -13.98 -5.75
C ARG A 84 0.12 -14.25 -4.42
N GLY A 85 -1.08 -13.71 -4.27
CA GLY A 85 -1.89 -13.85 -3.05
C GLY A 85 -1.45 -12.95 -1.89
N ALA A 86 -0.41 -12.14 -2.07
CA ALA A 86 0.02 -11.16 -1.08
C ALA A 86 -0.89 -9.92 -1.07
N VAL A 87 -0.66 -9.03 -0.12
CA VAL A 87 -1.31 -7.72 -0.02
C VAL A 87 -0.37 -6.60 -0.42
N ALA A 88 -0.89 -5.43 -0.79
CA ALA A 88 -0.07 -4.25 -1.02
C ALA A 88 -0.61 -3.01 -0.34
N ALA A 89 0.23 -2.01 -0.08
CA ALA A 89 -0.17 -0.69 0.38
C ALA A 89 0.52 0.39 -0.43
N SER A 90 -0.21 1.47 -0.71
CA SER A 90 0.29 2.64 -1.43
C SER A 90 0.24 3.89 -0.54
N ASP A 91 1.35 4.62 -0.46
CA ASP A 91 1.49 5.81 0.38
C ASP A 91 0.60 6.99 -0.06
N ALA A 92 0.14 6.97 -1.31
CA ALA A 92 -0.80 7.93 -1.87
C ALA A 92 -1.72 7.26 -2.90
N PHE A 93 -2.74 7.99 -3.35
CA PHE A 93 -3.69 7.52 -4.33
C PHE A 93 -3.06 7.16 -5.69
N PHE A 94 -3.66 6.19 -6.39
CA PHE A 94 -3.31 5.88 -7.76
C PHE A 94 -3.92 6.92 -8.70
N PRO A 95 -3.10 7.72 -9.41
CA PRO A 95 -3.62 8.74 -10.33
C PRO A 95 -4.28 8.13 -11.56
N PHE A 96 -3.85 6.92 -11.95
CA PHE A 96 -4.35 6.16 -13.08
C PHE A 96 -4.49 4.68 -12.73
N PRO A 97 -5.27 3.90 -13.49
CA PRO A 97 -5.49 2.48 -13.23
C PRO A 97 -4.23 1.61 -13.37
N ASP A 98 -3.26 2.03 -14.19
CA ASP A 98 -2.06 1.28 -14.57
C ASP A 98 -1.25 0.73 -13.39
N GLY A 99 -1.10 1.50 -12.31
CA GLY A 99 -0.43 1.06 -11.09
C GLY A 99 -1.19 -0.07 -10.38
N LEU A 100 -2.52 0.02 -10.31
CA LEU A 100 -3.36 -1.01 -9.71
C LEU A 100 -3.43 -2.26 -10.61
N GLU A 101 -3.51 -2.06 -11.93
CA GLU A 101 -3.50 -3.12 -12.94
C GLU A 101 -2.20 -3.92 -12.90
N THR A 102 -1.06 -3.25 -12.71
CA THR A 102 0.26 -3.90 -12.52
C THR A 102 0.24 -4.85 -11.33
N LEU A 103 -0.32 -4.42 -10.18
CA LEU A 103 -0.43 -5.25 -8.99
C LEU A 103 -1.43 -6.41 -9.20
N ALA A 104 -2.58 -6.14 -9.80
CA ALA A 104 -3.58 -7.16 -10.10
C ALA A 104 -3.05 -8.23 -11.07
N ALA A 105 -2.30 -7.83 -12.10
CA ALA A 105 -1.67 -8.73 -13.06
C ALA A 105 -0.59 -9.64 -12.40
N ALA A 106 0.03 -9.17 -11.33
CA ALA A 106 0.97 -9.96 -10.53
C ALA A 106 0.29 -10.97 -9.57
N GLY A 107 -1.06 -10.97 -9.52
CA GLY A 107 -1.84 -11.90 -8.71
C GLY A 107 -2.23 -11.37 -7.33
N LEU A 108 -2.18 -10.05 -7.11
CA LEU A 108 -2.79 -9.45 -5.91
C LEU A 108 -4.31 -9.30 -6.07
N PRO A 109 -5.11 -9.65 -5.05
CA PRO A 109 -6.52 -9.33 -5.04
C PRO A 109 -6.72 -7.81 -4.96
N ARG A 110 -7.67 -7.27 -5.74
CA ARG A 110 -7.97 -5.82 -5.71
C ARG A 110 -8.49 -5.32 -4.34
N SER A 111 -9.11 -6.20 -3.54
CA SER A 111 -9.57 -5.88 -2.17
C SER A 111 -8.42 -5.72 -1.18
N CYS A 112 -7.20 -6.13 -1.54
CA CYS A 112 -6.05 -6.21 -0.65
C CYS A 112 -5.08 -5.04 -0.83
N ILE A 113 -5.61 -3.84 -1.16
CA ILE A 113 -4.80 -2.65 -1.40
C ILE A 113 -5.38 -1.43 -0.66
N PRO A 114 -5.01 -1.16 0.60
CA PRO A 114 -5.23 0.13 1.22
C PRO A 114 -4.49 1.22 0.44
N VAL A 115 -5.23 2.28 0.17
CA VAL A 115 -4.73 3.45 -0.53
C VAL A 115 -4.90 4.64 0.40
N ALA A 116 -3.84 5.43 0.57
CA ALA A 116 -3.96 6.67 1.31
C ALA A 116 -4.93 7.58 0.55
N ARG A 117 -6.15 7.68 1.07
CA ARG A 117 -6.96 8.85 0.81
C ARG A 117 -6.15 10.00 1.38
N TYR A 118 -5.92 11.04 0.58
CA TYR A 118 -5.37 12.30 1.07
C TYR A 118 -5.95 12.55 2.45
N ALA A 119 -5.08 12.59 3.46
CA ALA A 119 -5.40 13.27 4.69
C ALA A 119 -5.83 14.67 4.26
N THR A 120 -7.14 14.89 4.15
CA THR A 120 -7.69 16.22 3.96
C THR A 120 -7.19 17.03 5.13
N THR A 121 -6.33 18.01 4.82
CA THR A 121 -5.95 19.16 5.65
C THR A 121 -5.20 18.86 6.95
N ARG A 122 -3.91 19.22 6.98
CA ARG A 122 -3.45 20.31 7.87
C ARG A 122 -2.52 21.23 7.09
#